data_AF-A0A7X1H279-F1
#
_entry.id   AF-A0A7X1H279-F1
#
_cell.length_a   1.000
_cell.length_b   1.000
_cell.length_c   1.000
_cell.angle_alpha   90.00
_cell.angle_beta   90.00
_cell.angle_gamma   90.00
#
_symmetry.space_group_name_H-M   'P 1'
#
loop_
_entity.id
_entity.type
_entity.pdbx_description
1 polymer ?
#
loop_
_entity_poly.entity_id
_entity_poly.type
_entity_poly.pdbx_seq_one_letter_code
_entity_poly.pdbx_strand_id
1 'polypeptide(L)'
;MNHNIVFTPCVSLCFWLWLLMLPGGFGVANAADISDDSLTSTHQTISKNSGSVAAAKPGTDADTSKGFTLFFPDPLLQKLGIDPSNIINNQFKFKNNRIHIEWINHVHSAIPKICREKEEAIIQTHTSLLFIKDRLDKDYFSGKINKQEFTTQLTGLMKWFQEANRSFLSIEEYNALFGLSGQDDDPAPAHASDGKVGFPVNNPETTVEMIKKSFDDATIRNITRFYQKQSQELKDIREIYETGDFQGVDAKQVKNDMLRIEKELEAAFMNYCRDKLSDEQFKLLFGIQTNE
;
A
#
# COMPACT_ATOMS: atom_id res chain seq x y z
N MET A 1 3.27 -28.29 24.87
CA MET A 1 3.68 -28.03 23.49
C MET A 1 3.10 -26.67 23.13
N ASN A 2 3.94 -25.63 23.15
CA ASN A 2 3.52 -24.25 22.91
C ASN A 2 3.63 -23.97 21.42
N HIS A 3 2.49 -23.88 20.74
CA HIS A 3 2.43 -23.30 19.40
C HIS A 3 2.41 -21.77 19.55
N ASN A 4 3.56 -21.14 19.31
CA ASN A 4 3.62 -19.71 19.03
C ASN A 4 3.05 -19.49 17.62
N ILE A 5 1.77 -19.14 17.54
CA ILE A 5 1.17 -18.60 16.32
C ILE A 5 1.62 -17.14 16.25
N VAL A 6 2.62 -16.86 15.41
CA VAL A 6 3.02 -15.51 15.07
C VAL A 6 1.95 -14.96 14.13
N PHE A 7 1.04 -14.14 14.67
CA PHE A 7 0.12 -13.34 13.87
C PHE A 7 0.89 -12.16 13.29
N THR A 8 1.05 -12.15 11.97
CA THR A 8 1.53 -11.00 11.21
C THR A 8 0.30 -10.19 10.77
N PRO A 9 0.00 -9.05 11.43
CA PRO A 9 -1.06 -8.17 10.94
C PRO A 9 -0.68 -7.63 9.56
N CYS A 10 -1.67 -7.27 8.75
CA CYS A 10 -1.50 -6.79 7.38
C CYS A 10 -0.95 -5.35 7.37
N VAL A 11 0.31 -5.16 7.82
CA VAL A 11 0.96 -3.84 7.98
C VAL A 11 0.98 -3.03 6.68
N SER A 12 1.02 -3.72 5.52
CA SER A 12 0.93 -3.06 4.21
C SER A 12 -0.35 -2.21 4.10
N LEU A 13 -1.51 -2.76 4.46
CA LEU A 13 -2.79 -2.06 4.37
C LEU A 13 -2.95 -0.98 5.44
N CYS A 14 -2.52 -1.21 6.68
CA CYS A 14 -2.52 -0.18 7.72
C CYS A 14 -1.62 1.01 7.35
N PHE A 15 -0.51 0.78 6.63
CA PHE A 15 0.33 1.84 6.08
C PHE A 15 -0.40 2.63 4.99
N TRP A 16 -1.09 1.95 4.06
CA TRP A 16 -1.91 2.61 3.02
C TRP A 16 -3.10 3.37 3.63
N LEU A 17 -3.81 2.77 4.58
CA LEU A 17 -4.90 3.40 5.33
C LEU A 17 -4.40 4.58 6.15
N TRP A 18 -3.28 4.49 6.86
CA TRP A 18 -2.72 5.63 7.58
C TRP A 18 -2.33 6.77 6.62
N LEU A 19 -1.82 6.44 5.43
CA LEU A 19 -1.57 7.41 4.36
C LEU A 19 -2.86 8.08 3.85
N LEU A 20 -3.98 7.34 3.83
CA LEU A 20 -5.30 7.76 3.32
C LEU A 20 -6.23 8.37 4.39
N MET A 21 -5.98 8.11 5.68
CA MET A 21 -6.83 8.50 6.82
C MET A 21 -6.50 9.88 7.40
N LEU A 22 -5.60 10.64 6.78
CA LEU A 22 -5.51 12.08 7.05
C LEU A 22 -6.78 12.79 6.52
N PRO A 23 -7.19 13.93 7.09
CA PRO A 23 -8.52 14.50 6.88
C PRO A 23 -8.74 14.83 5.40
N GLY A 24 -9.51 14.00 4.71
CA GLY A 24 -9.66 14.15 3.27
C GLY A 24 -10.21 12.98 2.47
N GLY A 25 -10.42 11.78 3.04
CA GLY A 25 -11.19 10.66 2.47
C GLY A 25 -10.91 10.34 1.01
N PHE A 26 -10.11 9.31 0.75
CA PHE A 26 -9.82 8.85 -0.61
C PHE A 26 -10.08 7.35 -0.76
N GLY A 27 -10.84 7.03 -1.82
CA GLY A 27 -11.04 5.68 -2.32
C GLY A 27 -9.79 5.12 -3.00
N VAL A 28 -9.65 3.80 -2.92
CA VAL A 28 -8.55 3.01 -3.45
C VAL A 28 -8.49 3.12 -4.98
N ALA A 29 -7.40 3.67 -5.52
CA ALA A 29 -7.07 3.45 -6.93
C ALA A 29 -6.45 2.05 -7.06
N ASN A 30 -7.13 1.13 -7.74
CA ASN A 30 -6.60 -0.18 -8.07
C ASN A 30 -5.35 -0.03 -8.94
N ALA A 31 -4.20 -0.51 -8.46
CA ALA A 31 -2.93 -0.53 -9.17
C ALA A 31 -2.86 -1.60 -10.29
N ALA A 32 -4.00 -2.02 -10.85
CA ALA A 32 -4.10 -3.19 -11.73
C ALA A 32 -4.19 -2.86 -13.24
N ASP A 33 -4.08 -1.60 -13.65
CA ASP A 33 -4.07 -1.25 -15.08
C ASP A 33 -3.09 -0.09 -15.33
N ILE A 34 -1.83 -0.43 -15.59
CA ILE A 34 -0.84 0.50 -16.14
C ILE A 34 -0.27 -0.17 -17.40
N SER A 35 -0.85 0.21 -18.53
CA SER A 35 -0.24 0.02 -19.85
C SER A 35 1.03 0.87 -19.93
N ASP A 36 2.07 0.25 -20.47
CA ASP A 36 3.43 0.76 -20.64
C ASP A 36 3.43 1.97 -21.59
N ASP A 37 3.45 3.19 -21.05
CA ASP A 37 3.80 4.39 -21.81
C ASP A 37 4.93 5.14 -21.09
N SER A 38 6.09 5.05 -21.75
CA SER A 38 7.40 5.63 -21.45
C SER A 38 7.39 6.96 -20.68
N LEU A 39 7.80 6.91 -19.41
CA LEU A 39 8.40 8.05 -18.69
C LEU A 39 9.92 7.93 -18.79
N THR A 40 10.54 8.86 -19.52
CA THR A 40 12.01 8.98 -19.56
C THR A 40 12.52 9.53 -18.22
N SER A 41 13.09 8.65 -17.38
CA SER A 41 13.75 9.01 -16.12
C SER A 41 15.13 9.65 -16.41
N THR A 42 15.40 10.82 -15.83
CA THR A 42 16.73 11.45 -15.88
C THR A 42 17.53 11.00 -14.66
N HIS A 43 18.58 10.22 -14.87
CA HIS A 43 19.45 9.77 -13.78
C HIS A 43 20.40 10.89 -13.34
N GLN A 44 20.21 11.47 -12.15
CA GLN A 44 21.23 12.27 -11.48
C GLN A 44 22.10 11.39 -10.56
N THR A 45 23.38 11.25 -10.92
CA THR A 45 24.39 10.60 -10.06
C THR A 45 25.03 11.66 -9.16
N ILE A 46 24.66 11.70 -7.89
CA ILE A 46 25.35 12.56 -6.90
C ILE A 46 26.62 11.83 -6.45
N SER A 47 27.73 12.11 -7.14
CA SER A 47 29.07 11.67 -6.72
C SER A 47 29.62 12.60 -5.65
N LYS A 48 29.74 12.12 -4.41
CA LYS A 48 30.46 12.82 -3.34
C LYS A 48 31.96 12.70 -3.61
N ASN A 49 32.57 13.78 -4.11
CA ASN A 49 34.02 13.88 -4.23
C ASN A 49 34.54 14.94 -3.26
N SER A 50 35.30 14.53 -2.25
CA SER A 50 36.08 15.39 -1.37
C SER A 50 37.47 14.78 -1.27
N GLY A 51 38.44 15.38 -1.96
CA GLY A 51 39.78 14.83 -2.11
C GLY A 51 40.71 15.09 -0.93
N SER A 52 41.68 14.20 -0.74
CA SER A 52 43.12 14.53 -0.73
C SER A 52 43.96 13.25 -0.64
N VAL A 53 45.12 13.27 -1.30
CA VAL A 53 45.97 12.13 -1.68
C VAL A 53 46.97 11.78 -0.57
N ALA A 54 47.11 10.49 -0.26
CA ALA A 54 48.35 9.91 0.28
C ALA A 54 48.49 8.44 -0.17
N ALA A 55 49.72 8.04 -0.49
CA ALA A 55 50.05 6.88 -1.29
C ALA A 55 50.16 5.53 -0.53
N ALA A 56 49.72 4.48 -1.25
CA ALA A 56 50.21 3.09 -1.30
C ALA A 56 49.91 2.09 -0.17
N LYS A 57 49.09 1.08 -0.50
CA LYS A 57 49.40 -0.36 -0.35
C LYS A 57 48.53 -1.21 -1.30
N PRO A 58 49.07 -2.23 -2.00
CA PRO A 58 48.28 -3.14 -2.83
C PRO A 58 47.84 -4.37 -2.01
N GLY A 59 46.60 -4.79 -2.19
CA GLY A 59 46.08 -6.04 -1.60
C GLY A 59 44.83 -5.82 -0.76
N THR A 60 43.73 -5.42 -1.40
CA THR A 60 42.39 -5.61 -0.85
C THR A 60 41.50 -5.77 -2.07
N ASP A 61 40.86 -6.93 -2.18
CA ASP A 61 39.85 -7.18 -3.20
C ASP A 61 38.86 -6.03 -3.16
N ALA A 62 38.89 -5.21 -4.21
CA ALA A 62 38.02 -4.07 -4.36
C ALA A 62 36.62 -4.61 -4.62
N ASP A 63 35.96 -5.02 -3.54
CA ASP A 63 34.54 -5.32 -3.51
C ASP A 63 33.83 -4.04 -3.94
N THR A 64 33.55 -3.99 -5.24
CA THR A 64 32.99 -2.82 -5.89
C THR A 64 31.50 -2.87 -5.57
N SER A 65 31.13 -2.53 -4.33
CA SER A 65 29.73 -2.36 -3.96
C SER A 65 29.20 -1.22 -4.81
N LYS A 66 28.63 -1.53 -5.98
CA LYS A 66 27.85 -0.60 -6.77
C LYS A 66 26.65 -0.24 -5.91
N GLY A 67 26.78 0.84 -5.14
CA GLY A 67 25.69 1.36 -4.34
C GLY A 67 24.48 1.62 -5.24
N PHE A 68 23.29 1.34 -4.72
CA PHE A 68 22.06 1.65 -5.43
C PHE A 68 21.93 3.17 -5.59
N THR A 69 21.79 3.63 -6.84
CA THR A 69 21.51 5.04 -7.11
C THR A 69 20.02 5.28 -6.90
N LEU A 70 19.66 5.99 -5.83
CA LEU A 70 18.30 6.45 -5.60
C LEU A 70 17.94 7.53 -6.64
N PHE A 71 16.84 7.33 -7.36
CA PHE A 71 16.24 8.37 -8.20
C PHE A 71 15.04 9.01 -7.46
N PHE A 72 14.77 10.27 -7.76
CA PHE A 72 13.69 11.04 -7.14
C PHE A 72 12.57 11.36 -8.16
N PRO A 73 11.35 11.67 -7.70
CA PRO A 73 10.27 12.05 -8.60
C PRO A 73 10.42 13.51 -9.02
N ASP A 74 11.32 13.79 -9.96
CA ASP A 74 11.71 15.15 -10.37
C ASP A 74 10.52 16.10 -10.67
N PRO A 75 9.46 15.67 -11.40
CA PRO A 75 8.30 16.54 -11.64
C PRO A 75 7.60 16.98 -10.34
N LEU A 76 7.48 16.06 -9.37
CA LEU A 76 6.90 16.34 -8.06
C LEU A 76 7.81 17.24 -7.24
N LEU A 77 9.13 17.00 -7.26
CA LEU A 77 10.10 17.82 -6.54
C LEU A 77 10.12 19.26 -7.07
N GLN A 78 10.12 19.43 -8.39
CA GLN A 78 10.03 20.75 -9.03
C GLN A 78 8.76 21.48 -8.62
N LYS A 79 7.63 20.79 -8.62
CA LYS A 79 6.33 21.37 -8.23
C LYS A 79 6.29 21.82 -6.77
N LEU A 80 6.88 21.02 -5.87
CA LEU A 80 6.98 21.33 -4.45
C LEU A 80 8.11 22.30 -4.10
N GLY A 81 8.98 22.64 -5.07
CA GLY A 81 10.16 23.47 -4.84
C GLY A 81 11.18 22.79 -3.91
N ILE A 82 11.31 21.46 -4.01
CA ILE A 82 12.23 20.67 -3.19
C ILE A 82 13.49 20.37 -3.99
N ASP A 83 14.64 20.82 -3.48
CA ASP A 83 15.95 20.36 -3.96
C ASP A 83 16.22 18.91 -3.50
N PRO A 84 16.61 17.97 -4.38
CA PRO A 84 17.00 16.60 -3.99
C PRO A 84 18.00 16.54 -2.84
N SER A 85 18.94 17.48 -2.78
CA SER A 85 19.95 17.60 -1.71
C SER A 85 19.30 17.81 -0.35
N ASN A 86 18.16 18.52 -0.29
CA ASN A 86 17.41 18.70 0.95
C ASN A 86 16.81 17.38 1.45
N ILE A 87 16.40 16.48 0.55
CA ILE A 87 15.88 15.17 0.93
C ILE A 87 17.00 14.36 1.58
N ILE A 88 18.15 14.25 0.92
CA ILE A 88 19.32 13.50 1.42
C ILE A 88 19.75 14.02 2.79
N ASN A 89 19.78 15.33 2.98
CA ASN A 89 20.23 15.95 4.23
C ASN A 89 19.21 15.83 5.38
N ASN A 90 17.92 15.62 5.08
CA ASN A 90 16.87 15.68 6.10
C ASN A 90 16.06 14.40 6.27
N GLN A 91 16.15 13.42 5.36
CA GLN A 91 15.36 12.19 5.42
C GLN A 91 15.59 11.41 6.72
N PHE A 92 16.80 11.44 7.28
CA PHE A 92 17.14 10.71 8.50
C PHE A 92 16.36 11.18 9.74
N LYS A 93 15.73 12.38 9.71
CA LYS A 93 14.82 12.81 10.78
C LYS A 93 13.63 11.86 10.96
N PHE A 94 13.27 11.09 9.93
CA PHE A 94 12.19 10.13 9.96
C PHE A 94 12.62 8.71 10.38
N LYS A 95 13.91 8.45 10.62
CA LYS A 95 14.39 7.10 10.95
C LYS A 95 13.84 6.56 12.27
N ASN A 96 13.46 7.44 13.19
CA ASN A 96 12.84 7.04 14.46
C ASN A 96 11.33 7.31 14.48
N ASN A 97 10.75 7.68 13.34
CA ASN A 97 9.32 7.89 13.25
C ASN A 97 8.59 6.53 13.36
N ARG A 98 7.50 6.47 14.15
CA ARG A 98 6.70 5.27 14.37
C ARG A 98 6.32 4.56 13.06
N ILE A 99 5.91 5.32 12.04
CA ILE A 99 5.50 4.79 10.74
C ILE A 99 6.66 4.11 10.03
N HIS A 100 7.86 4.68 10.13
CA HIS A 100 9.05 4.05 9.57
C HIS A 100 9.43 2.77 10.31
N ILE A 101 9.32 2.76 11.63
CA ILE A 101 9.58 1.56 12.44
C ILE A 101 8.61 0.43 12.04
N GLU A 102 7.31 0.74 11.95
CA GLU A 102 6.29 -0.22 11.51
C GLU A 102 6.54 -0.70 10.08
N TRP A 103 6.91 0.19 9.16
CA TRP A 103 7.29 -0.18 7.80
C TRP A 103 8.50 -1.12 7.75
N ILE A 104 9.56 -0.86 8.53
CA ILE A 104 10.74 -1.74 8.55
C ILE A 104 10.43 -3.09 9.19
N ASN A 105 9.57 -3.15 10.21
CA ASN A 105 9.08 -4.41 10.75
C ASN A 105 8.31 -5.21 9.69
N HIS A 106 7.49 -4.54 8.87
CA HIS A 106 6.82 -5.18 7.72
C HIS A 106 7.82 -5.70 6.70
N VAL A 107 8.84 -4.94 6.35
CA VAL A 107 9.91 -5.37 5.44
C VAL A 107 10.59 -6.63 5.95
N HIS A 108 10.98 -6.68 7.22
CA HIS A 108 11.61 -7.87 7.81
C HIS A 108 10.66 -9.07 7.88
N SER A 109 9.38 -8.83 8.10
CA SER A 109 8.38 -9.87 8.07
C SER A 109 8.17 -10.44 6.65
N ALA A 110 8.09 -9.57 5.65
CA ALA A 110 7.83 -9.94 4.26
C ALA A 110 9.07 -10.54 3.58
N ILE A 111 10.26 -10.08 3.95
CA ILE A 111 11.55 -10.51 3.39
C ILE A 111 12.52 -10.85 4.54
N PRO A 112 12.38 -12.03 5.20
CA PRO A 112 13.14 -12.37 6.41
C PRO A 112 14.66 -12.46 6.24
N LYS A 113 15.15 -12.53 5.00
CA LYS A 113 16.57 -12.64 4.65
C LYS A 113 17.01 -11.54 3.69
N ILE A 114 16.43 -10.33 3.83
CA ILE A 114 16.86 -9.18 3.05
C ILE A 114 18.36 -8.89 3.28
N CYS A 115 19.12 -8.69 2.21
CA CYS A 115 20.52 -8.32 2.35
C CYS A 115 20.65 -6.87 2.79
N ARG A 116 21.76 -6.55 3.47
CA ARG A 116 21.99 -5.24 4.08
C ARG A 116 21.87 -4.09 3.08
N GLU A 117 22.38 -4.26 1.87
CA GLU A 117 22.37 -3.23 0.83
C GLU A 117 20.95 -2.89 0.38
N LYS A 118 20.08 -3.90 0.23
CA LYS A 118 18.66 -3.69 -0.12
C LYS A 118 17.90 -3.08 1.05
N GLU A 119 18.15 -3.53 2.28
CA GLU A 119 17.54 -2.95 3.47
C GLU A 119 17.88 -1.45 3.60
N GLU A 120 19.15 -1.08 3.41
CA GLU A 120 19.59 0.31 3.39
C GLU A 120 18.87 1.11 2.28
N ALA A 121 18.70 0.54 1.09
CA ALA A 121 17.96 1.16 -0.01
C ALA A 121 16.46 1.36 0.31
N ILE A 122 15.81 0.38 0.94
CA ILE A 122 14.41 0.52 1.42
C ILE A 122 14.31 1.63 2.46
N ILE A 123 15.24 1.67 3.43
CA ILE A 123 15.26 2.69 4.48
C ILE A 123 15.37 4.09 3.85
N GLN A 124 16.31 4.28 2.93
CA GLN A 124 16.48 5.56 2.23
C GLN A 124 15.24 5.93 1.43
N THR A 125 14.69 4.99 0.66
CA THR A 125 13.48 5.21 -0.16
C THR A 125 12.28 5.59 0.71
N HIS A 126 12.05 4.90 1.82
CA HIS A 126 10.93 5.17 2.72
C HIS A 126 11.10 6.48 3.50
N THR A 127 12.31 6.79 3.98
CA THR A 127 12.54 8.06 4.68
C THR A 127 12.46 9.26 3.72
N SER A 128 12.85 9.08 2.46
CA SER A 128 12.60 10.04 1.38
C SER A 128 11.10 10.24 1.11
N LEU A 129 10.32 9.15 1.01
CA LEU A 129 8.86 9.19 0.87
C LEU A 129 8.23 10.05 1.98
N LEU A 130 8.58 9.77 3.25
CA LEU A 130 8.05 10.51 4.40
C LEU A 130 8.43 12.00 4.36
N PHE A 131 9.65 12.32 3.93
CA PHE A 131 10.06 13.71 3.77
C PHE A 131 9.27 14.46 2.69
N ILE A 132 9.08 13.85 1.52
CA ILE A 132 8.33 14.48 0.42
C ILE A 132 6.86 14.64 0.84
N LYS A 133 6.29 13.61 1.49
CA LYS A 133 4.92 13.65 2.00
C LYS A 133 4.72 14.76 3.04
N ASP A 134 5.63 14.93 4.00
CA ASP A 134 5.60 16.03 5.00
C ASP A 134 5.51 17.42 4.34
N ARG A 135 6.20 17.61 3.21
CA ARG A 135 6.11 18.85 2.42
C ARG A 135 4.78 18.99 1.69
N LEU A 136 4.31 17.90 1.08
CA LEU A 136 3.04 17.86 0.37
C LEU A 136 1.86 18.15 1.32
N ASP A 137 1.86 17.53 2.50
CA ASP A 137 0.87 17.75 3.55
C ASP A 137 0.88 19.22 4.01
N LYS A 138 2.06 19.82 4.21
CA LYS A 138 2.18 21.24 4.58
C LYS A 138 1.59 22.18 3.53
N ASP A 139 1.86 21.94 2.25
CA ASP A 139 1.31 22.75 1.16
C ASP A 139 -0.22 22.62 1.07
N TYR A 140 -0.77 21.42 1.33
CA TYR A 140 -2.22 21.21 1.36
C TYR A 140 -2.87 21.89 2.57
N PHE A 141 -2.37 21.66 3.78
CA PHE A 141 -2.94 22.25 5.01
C PHE A 141 -2.81 23.77 5.09
N SER A 142 -1.84 24.36 4.38
CA SER A 142 -1.72 25.81 4.25
C SER A 142 -2.62 26.41 3.14
N GLY A 143 -3.32 25.57 2.38
CA GLY A 143 -4.16 25.99 1.26
C GLY A 143 -3.39 26.40 0.00
N LYS A 144 -2.08 26.15 -0.06
CA LYS A 144 -1.23 26.46 -1.23
C LYS A 144 -1.56 25.56 -2.42
N ILE A 145 -1.96 24.32 -2.17
CA ILE A 145 -2.52 23.41 -3.17
C ILE A 145 -3.92 22.96 -2.76
N ASN A 146 -4.79 22.73 -3.75
CA ASN A 146 -6.16 22.25 -3.50
C ASN A 146 -6.21 20.72 -3.35
N LYS A 147 -7.37 20.18 -3.01
CA LYS A 147 -7.59 18.72 -2.82
C LYS A 147 -7.21 17.91 -4.07
N GLN A 148 -7.63 18.32 -5.25
CA GLN A 148 -7.36 17.59 -6.50
C GLN A 148 -5.86 17.53 -6.81
N GLU A 149 -5.16 18.63 -6.57
CA GLU A 149 -3.71 18.69 -6.75
C GLU A 149 -2.98 17.83 -5.72
N PHE A 150 -3.38 17.88 -4.45
CA PHE A 150 -2.86 16.99 -3.41
C PHE A 150 -3.00 15.51 -3.80
N THR A 151 -4.20 15.09 -4.26
CA THR A 151 -4.44 13.71 -4.69
C THR A 151 -3.53 13.29 -5.85
N THR A 152 -3.42 14.16 -6.86
CA THR A 152 -2.57 13.90 -8.04
C THR A 152 -1.11 13.73 -7.63
N GLN A 153 -0.59 14.63 -6.79
CA GLN A 153 0.79 14.59 -6.32
C GLN A 153 1.05 13.39 -5.40
N LEU A 154 0.11 13.06 -4.50
CA LEU A 154 0.22 11.89 -3.64
C LEU A 154 0.23 10.59 -4.46
N THR A 155 -0.62 10.50 -5.48
CA THR A 155 -0.63 9.36 -6.42
C THR A 155 0.71 9.22 -7.12
N GLY A 156 1.27 10.32 -7.64
CA GLY A 156 2.60 10.32 -8.25
C GLY A 156 3.71 9.90 -7.28
N LEU A 157 3.65 10.37 -6.04
CA LEU A 157 4.60 9.99 -5.00
C LEU A 157 4.54 8.48 -4.68
N MET A 158 3.35 7.90 -4.62
CA MET A 158 3.18 6.47 -4.36
C MET A 158 3.64 5.61 -5.53
N LYS A 159 3.41 6.04 -6.78
CA LYS A 159 3.96 5.38 -7.97
C LYS A 159 5.49 5.37 -7.93
N TRP A 160 6.11 6.52 -7.65
CA TRP A 160 7.56 6.61 -7.49
C TRP A 160 8.08 5.67 -6.39
N PHE A 161 7.41 5.61 -5.24
CA PHE A 161 7.83 4.73 -4.14
C PHE A 161 7.83 3.26 -4.55
N GLN A 162 6.80 2.82 -5.29
CA GLN A 162 6.72 1.47 -5.83
C GLN A 162 7.84 1.21 -6.85
N GLU A 163 8.03 2.10 -7.82
CA GLU A 163 9.08 1.98 -8.84
C GLU A 163 10.49 1.97 -8.23
N ALA A 164 10.74 2.82 -7.24
CA ALA A 164 12.02 2.89 -6.55
C ALA A 164 12.35 1.56 -5.88
N ASN A 165 11.41 0.97 -5.14
CA ASN A 165 11.60 -0.36 -4.54
C ASN A 165 11.76 -1.46 -5.60
N ARG A 166 11.01 -1.40 -6.70
CA ARG A 166 11.10 -2.37 -7.81
C ARG A 166 12.46 -2.37 -8.50
N SER A 167 13.19 -1.26 -8.44
CA SER A 167 14.49 -1.11 -9.12
C SER A 167 15.62 -1.93 -8.48
N PHE A 168 15.49 -2.32 -7.21
CA PHE A 168 16.53 -3.07 -6.48
C PHE A 168 16.03 -4.34 -5.78
N LEU A 169 14.72 -4.58 -5.73
CA LEU A 169 14.14 -5.84 -5.26
C LEU A 169 13.97 -6.83 -6.42
N SER A 170 14.07 -8.13 -6.13
CA SER A 170 13.60 -9.15 -7.07
C SER A 170 12.07 -9.08 -7.19
N ILE A 171 11.52 -9.72 -8.22
CA ILE A 171 10.05 -9.77 -8.42
C ILE A 171 9.38 -10.45 -7.22
N GLU A 172 9.97 -11.52 -6.69
CA GLU A 172 9.45 -12.27 -5.54
C GLU A 172 9.50 -11.43 -4.27
N GLU A 173 10.61 -10.74 -4.01
CA GLU A 173 10.75 -9.84 -2.86
C GLU A 173 9.77 -8.66 -2.95
N TYR A 174 9.64 -8.05 -4.13
CA TYR A 174 8.70 -6.98 -4.39
C TYR A 174 7.26 -7.45 -4.15
N ASN A 175 6.89 -8.61 -4.68
CA ASN A 175 5.56 -9.18 -4.53
C ASN A 175 5.28 -9.59 -3.08
N ALA A 176 6.28 -10.06 -2.32
CA ALA A 176 6.15 -10.32 -0.89
C ALA A 176 5.93 -9.00 -0.12
N LEU A 177 6.73 -7.98 -0.40
CA LEU A 177 6.67 -6.69 0.29
C LEU A 177 5.35 -5.96 0.06
N PHE A 178 4.84 -5.97 -1.17
CA PHE A 178 3.61 -5.26 -1.52
C PHE A 178 2.35 -6.15 -1.50
N GLY A 179 2.47 -7.41 -1.04
CA GLY A 179 1.33 -8.33 -0.94
C GLY A 179 0.70 -8.67 -2.30
N LEU A 180 1.53 -8.73 -3.35
CA LEU A 180 1.14 -9.19 -4.69
C LEU A 180 1.39 -10.70 -4.87
N SER A 181 2.19 -11.30 -3.99
CA SER A 181 2.36 -12.75 -3.91
C SER A 181 1.03 -13.40 -3.49
N GLY A 182 0.56 -14.39 -4.25
CA GLY A 182 -0.77 -15.00 -4.06
C GLY A 182 -1.90 -14.45 -4.96
N GLN A 183 -1.63 -13.52 -5.87
CA GLN A 183 -2.57 -13.24 -6.97
C GLN A 183 -2.61 -14.40 -7.99
N ASP A 184 -1.44 -14.99 -8.29
CA ASP A 184 -1.28 -16.10 -9.24
C ASP A 184 -1.17 -17.49 -8.60
N ASP A 185 -0.85 -17.56 -7.29
CA ASP A 185 -0.94 -18.85 -6.60
C ASP A 185 -2.41 -19.19 -6.42
N ASP A 186 -2.80 -20.36 -6.92
CA ASP A 186 -4.11 -20.97 -6.68
C ASP A 186 -4.37 -20.86 -5.16
N PRO A 187 -5.38 -20.09 -4.71
CA PRO A 187 -5.66 -19.98 -3.30
C PRO A 187 -5.82 -21.39 -2.76
N ALA A 188 -5.18 -21.65 -1.61
CA ALA A 188 -5.42 -22.87 -0.84
C ALA A 188 -6.92 -23.17 -0.93
N PRO A 189 -7.32 -24.36 -1.42
CA PRO A 189 -8.69 -24.62 -1.82
C PRO A 189 -9.55 -24.12 -0.69
N ALA A 190 -10.34 -23.06 -0.97
CA ALA A 190 -11.25 -22.52 -0.01
C ALA A 190 -12.02 -23.73 0.49
N HIS A 191 -11.77 -24.14 1.73
CA HIS A 191 -12.52 -25.22 2.33
C HIS A 191 -13.94 -24.67 2.37
N ALA A 192 -14.70 -24.95 1.31
CA ALA A 192 -16.11 -24.72 1.18
C ALA A 192 -16.80 -25.73 2.10
N SER A 193 -16.47 -25.65 3.38
CA SER A 193 -17.32 -26.15 4.43
C SER A 193 -18.56 -25.25 4.37
N ASP A 194 -19.69 -25.86 4.08
CA ASP A 194 -21.03 -25.33 4.36
C ASP A 194 -21.72 -24.54 3.25
N GLY A 195 -21.35 -24.72 1.98
CA GLY A 195 -22.17 -24.23 0.86
C GLY A 195 -22.28 -22.71 0.78
N LYS A 196 -21.29 -21.96 1.26
CA LYS A 196 -21.22 -20.49 1.15
C LYS A 196 -20.27 -20.05 0.04
N VAL A 197 -20.53 -18.90 -0.58
CA VAL A 197 -19.71 -18.32 -1.67
C VAL A 197 -18.50 -17.52 -1.20
N GLY A 198 -18.33 -17.31 0.11
CA GLY A 198 -17.17 -16.61 0.68
C GLY A 198 -17.29 -15.09 0.75
N PHE A 199 -18.43 -14.52 0.34
CA PHE A 199 -18.78 -13.10 0.42
C PHE A 199 -20.30 -12.94 0.64
N PRO A 200 -20.79 -11.79 1.13
CA PRO A 200 -22.20 -11.57 1.40
C PRO A 200 -23.02 -11.47 0.11
N VAL A 201 -24.26 -11.97 0.19
CA VAL A 201 -25.27 -11.85 -0.87
C VAL A 201 -26.39 -11.01 -0.27
N ASN A 202 -26.52 -9.77 -0.74
CA ASN A 202 -27.45 -8.79 -0.18
C ASN A 202 -28.87 -8.94 -0.77
N ASN A 203 -29.00 -9.63 -1.90
CA ASN A 203 -30.29 -10.00 -2.46
C ASN A 203 -30.87 -11.24 -1.73
N PRO A 204 -31.95 -11.11 -0.95
CA PRO A 204 -32.51 -12.23 -0.19
C PRO A 204 -33.12 -13.32 -1.07
N GLU A 205 -33.43 -13.03 -2.33
CA GLU A 205 -33.99 -14.01 -3.28
C GLU A 205 -32.92 -14.86 -3.95
N THR A 206 -31.64 -14.51 -3.78
CA THR A 206 -30.53 -15.20 -4.44
C THR A 206 -29.97 -16.33 -3.59
N THR A 207 -29.96 -17.53 -4.16
CA THR A 207 -29.32 -18.70 -3.54
C THR A 207 -27.88 -18.88 -4.03
N VAL A 208 -27.10 -19.68 -3.30
CA VAL A 208 -25.72 -19.99 -3.66
C VAL A 208 -25.64 -20.78 -4.97
N GLU A 209 -26.62 -21.64 -5.24
CA GLU A 209 -26.72 -22.38 -6.50
C GLU A 209 -26.94 -21.45 -7.69
N MET A 210 -27.73 -20.38 -7.51
CA MET A 210 -27.92 -19.37 -8.55
C MET A 210 -26.59 -18.67 -8.87
N ILE A 211 -25.81 -18.31 -7.84
CA ILE A 211 -24.50 -17.70 -8.03
C ILE A 211 -23.55 -18.66 -8.76
N LYS A 212 -23.42 -19.91 -8.30
CA LYS A 212 -22.55 -20.91 -8.94
C LYS A 212 -22.94 -21.23 -10.38
N LYS A 213 -24.21 -21.04 -10.75
CA LYS A 213 -24.70 -21.23 -12.12
C LYS A 213 -24.44 -20.00 -13.00
N SER A 214 -24.51 -18.80 -12.43
CA SER A 214 -24.39 -17.54 -13.17
C SER A 214 -22.97 -16.98 -13.22
N PHE A 215 -22.07 -17.45 -12.36
CA PHE A 215 -20.70 -16.95 -12.22
C PHE A 215 -19.75 -18.10 -12.51
N ASP A 216 -18.71 -17.84 -13.28
CA ASP A 216 -17.60 -18.79 -13.42
C ASP A 216 -16.75 -18.82 -12.12
N ASP A 217 -16.02 -19.93 -11.93
CA ASP A 217 -15.21 -20.15 -10.74
C ASP A 217 -14.12 -19.08 -10.54
N ALA A 218 -13.59 -18.49 -11.63
CA ALA A 218 -12.56 -17.46 -11.53
C ALA A 218 -13.16 -16.15 -11.00
N THR A 219 -14.34 -15.76 -11.47
CA THR A 219 -15.09 -14.60 -10.96
C THR A 219 -15.43 -14.77 -9.48
N ILE A 220 -15.98 -15.93 -9.07
CA ILE A 220 -16.30 -16.21 -7.65
C ILE A 220 -15.04 -16.05 -6.78
N ARG A 221 -13.93 -16.63 -7.24
CA ARG A 221 -12.64 -16.59 -6.52
C ARG A 221 -12.10 -15.16 -6.39
N ASN A 222 -12.18 -14.37 -7.46
CA ASN A 222 -11.73 -12.97 -7.46
C ASN A 222 -12.53 -12.11 -6.50
N ILE A 223 -13.86 -12.21 -6.53
CA ILE A 223 -14.75 -11.50 -5.60
C ILE A 223 -14.49 -11.94 -4.16
N THR A 224 -14.36 -13.25 -3.91
CA THR A 224 -14.05 -13.81 -2.59
C THR A 224 -12.74 -13.23 -2.04
N ARG A 225 -11.68 -13.24 -2.85
CA ARG A 225 -10.36 -12.72 -2.47
C ARG A 225 -10.43 -11.23 -2.14
N PHE A 226 -11.12 -10.44 -2.96
CA PHE A 226 -11.31 -9.01 -2.71
C PHE A 226 -12.06 -8.78 -1.39
N TYR A 227 -13.20 -9.46 -1.19
CA TYR A 227 -14.01 -9.32 0.02
C TYR A 227 -13.27 -9.76 1.29
N GLN A 228 -12.55 -10.87 1.25
CA GLN A 228 -11.76 -11.36 2.38
C GLN A 228 -10.66 -10.36 2.78
N LYS A 229 -10.00 -9.74 1.79
CA LYS A 229 -9.00 -8.68 2.03
C LYS A 229 -9.64 -7.49 2.77
N GLN A 230 -10.79 -7.00 2.30
CA GLN A 230 -11.53 -5.90 2.94
C GLN A 230 -12.05 -6.28 4.35
N SER A 231 -12.49 -7.52 4.53
CA SER A 231 -12.97 -8.03 5.83
C SER A 231 -11.83 -8.12 6.85
N GLN A 232 -10.65 -8.58 6.41
CA GLN A 232 -9.46 -8.62 7.25
C GLN A 232 -8.99 -7.21 7.60
N GLU A 233 -9.01 -6.28 6.64
CA GLU A 233 -8.72 -4.86 6.87
C GLU A 233 -9.63 -4.26 7.94
N LEU A 234 -10.95 -4.45 7.82
CA LEU A 234 -11.91 -3.98 8.83
C LEU A 234 -11.64 -4.60 10.21
N LYS A 235 -11.28 -5.89 10.25
CA LYS A 235 -10.94 -6.58 11.49
C LYS A 235 -9.68 -5.98 12.14
N ASP A 236 -8.63 -5.75 11.37
CA ASP A 236 -7.37 -5.16 11.84
C ASP A 236 -7.62 -3.74 12.38
N ILE A 237 -8.43 -2.94 11.68
CA ILE A 237 -8.85 -1.62 12.15
C ILE A 237 -9.61 -1.77 13.47
N ARG A 238 -10.63 -2.62 13.55
CA ARG A 238 -11.39 -2.85 14.80
C ARG A 238 -10.49 -3.23 15.97
N GLU A 239 -9.52 -4.11 15.74
CA GLU A 239 -8.57 -4.51 16.78
C GLU A 239 -7.73 -3.32 17.26
N ILE A 240 -7.24 -2.46 16.36
CA ILE A 240 -6.53 -1.21 16.74
C ILE A 240 -7.44 -0.32 17.61
N TYR A 241 -8.74 -0.27 17.27
CA TYR A 241 -9.71 0.53 18.02
C TYR A 241 -10.15 -0.08 19.36
N GLU A 242 -10.17 -1.39 19.47
CA GLU A 242 -10.51 -2.09 20.71
C GLU A 242 -9.32 -2.14 21.68
N THR A 243 -8.09 -2.18 21.17
CA THR A 243 -6.85 -2.27 21.95
C THR A 243 -6.26 -0.91 22.33
N GLY A 244 -6.65 0.17 21.65
CA GLY A 244 -5.96 1.45 21.68
C GLY A 244 -6.52 2.51 22.64
N ASP A 245 -5.66 2.97 23.56
CA ASP A 245 -5.75 4.24 24.28
C ASP A 245 -5.59 5.40 23.28
N PHE A 246 -6.70 5.84 22.69
CA PHE A 246 -6.74 7.00 21.82
C PHE A 246 -6.61 8.27 22.66
N GLN A 247 -5.39 8.60 23.07
CA GLN A 247 -5.00 9.78 23.87
C GLN A 247 -5.91 11.02 23.67
N GLY A 248 -7.03 11.07 24.41
CA GLY A 248 -7.99 12.18 24.37
C GLY A 248 -8.95 12.23 23.17
N VAL A 249 -9.02 11.24 22.29
CA VAL A 249 -10.05 11.16 21.24
C VAL A 249 -11.36 10.67 21.86
N ASP A 250 -12.45 11.37 21.57
CA ASP A 250 -13.76 11.02 22.08
C ASP A 250 -14.26 9.69 21.50
N ALA A 251 -14.82 8.83 22.36
CA ALA A 251 -15.30 7.50 21.98
C ALA A 251 -16.44 7.56 20.93
N LYS A 252 -17.23 8.64 20.92
CA LYS A 252 -18.26 8.83 19.89
C LYS A 252 -17.63 9.13 18.53
N GLN A 253 -16.54 9.90 18.50
CA GLN A 253 -15.80 10.17 17.27
C GLN A 253 -15.23 8.88 16.69
N VAL A 254 -14.55 8.08 17.53
CA VAL A 254 -14.07 6.74 17.19
C VAL A 254 -15.17 5.88 16.56
N LYS A 255 -16.35 5.81 17.20
CA LYS A 255 -17.48 5.03 16.69
C LYS A 255 -17.98 5.54 15.33
N ASN A 256 -18.06 6.86 15.16
CA ASN A 256 -18.48 7.45 13.89
C ASN A 256 -17.47 7.20 12.78
N ASP A 257 -16.18 7.27 13.08
CA ASP A 257 -15.11 6.96 12.12
C ASP A 257 -15.17 5.49 11.70
N MET A 258 -15.39 4.56 12.64
CA MET A 258 -15.59 3.14 12.31
C MET A 258 -16.77 2.90 11.38
N LEU A 259 -17.94 3.51 11.68
CA LEU A 259 -19.12 3.42 10.83
C LEU A 259 -18.89 4.03 9.43
N ARG A 260 -18.08 5.09 9.33
CA ARG A 260 -17.69 5.65 8.04
C ARG A 260 -16.83 4.66 7.26
N ILE A 261 -15.80 4.10 7.90
CA ILE A 261 -14.89 3.13 7.27
C ILE A 261 -15.66 1.91 6.77
N GLU A 262 -16.57 1.35 7.58
CA GLU A 262 -17.41 0.22 7.16
C GLU A 262 -18.21 0.52 5.89
N LYS A 263 -18.82 1.70 5.81
CA LYS A 263 -19.55 2.14 4.62
C LYS A 263 -18.64 2.32 3.41
N GLU A 264 -17.44 2.85 3.61
CA GLU A 264 -16.46 3.04 2.54
C GLU A 264 -15.97 1.70 1.98
N LEU A 265 -15.69 0.71 2.84
CA LEU A 265 -15.29 -0.64 2.44
C LEU A 265 -16.44 -1.38 1.74
N GLU A 266 -17.68 -1.24 2.21
CA GLU A 266 -18.87 -1.79 1.55
C GLU A 266 -19.08 -1.18 0.16
N ALA A 267 -18.96 0.15 0.04
CA ALA A 267 -19.04 0.84 -1.24
C ALA A 267 -17.92 0.42 -2.19
N ALA A 268 -16.69 0.23 -1.69
CA ALA A 268 -15.58 -0.28 -2.48
C ALA A 268 -15.84 -1.69 -3.01
N PHE A 269 -16.40 -2.58 -2.18
CA PHE A 269 -16.81 -3.92 -2.59
C PHE A 269 -17.90 -3.89 -3.67
N MET A 270 -18.93 -3.05 -3.50
CA MET A 270 -19.96 -2.87 -4.51
C MET A 270 -19.39 -2.35 -5.83
N ASN A 271 -18.53 -1.32 -5.80
CA ASN A 271 -17.92 -0.77 -7.00
C ASN A 271 -17.05 -1.81 -7.73
N TYR A 272 -16.24 -2.56 -6.97
CA TYR A 272 -15.46 -3.66 -7.54
C TYR A 272 -16.34 -4.69 -8.25
N CYS A 273 -17.45 -5.09 -7.62
CA CYS A 273 -18.40 -6.01 -8.25
C CYS A 273 -19.07 -5.38 -9.47
N ARG A 274 -19.41 -4.09 -9.42
CA ARG A 274 -20.03 -3.37 -10.54
C ARG A 274 -19.13 -3.33 -11.77
N ASP A 275 -17.83 -3.16 -11.56
CA ASP A 275 -16.84 -3.10 -12.64
C ASP A 275 -16.53 -4.47 -13.26
N LYS A 276 -16.79 -5.57 -12.54
CA LYS A 276 -16.42 -6.94 -12.95
C LYS A 276 -17.59 -7.81 -13.38
N LEU A 277 -18.81 -7.45 -13.00
CA LEU A 277 -20.01 -8.26 -13.25
C LEU A 277 -20.90 -7.64 -14.32
N SER A 278 -21.65 -8.49 -15.02
CA SER A 278 -22.77 -8.01 -15.84
C SER A 278 -23.85 -7.38 -14.97
N ASP A 279 -24.77 -6.62 -15.57
CA ASP A 279 -25.91 -6.04 -14.86
C ASP A 279 -26.76 -7.11 -14.17
N GLU A 280 -26.96 -8.26 -14.80
CA GLU A 280 -27.73 -9.39 -14.28
C GLU A 280 -27.01 -10.04 -13.08
N GLN A 281 -25.70 -10.28 -13.22
CA GLN A 281 -24.88 -10.84 -12.14
C GLN A 281 -24.82 -9.88 -10.95
N PHE A 282 -24.66 -8.58 -11.20
CA PHE A 282 -24.67 -7.56 -10.17
C PHE A 282 -26.02 -7.50 -9.43
N LYS A 283 -27.14 -7.49 -10.17
CA LYS A 283 -28.49 -7.57 -9.59
C LYS A 283 -28.71 -8.86 -8.80
N LEU A 284 -28.08 -9.96 -9.21
CA LEU A 284 -28.11 -11.21 -8.45
C LEU A 284 -27.50 -11.00 -7.06
N LEU A 285 -26.37 -10.31 -6.94
CA LEU A 285 -25.74 -10.10 -5.62
C LEU A 285 -26.44 -9.04 -4.77
N PHE A 286 -26.88 -7.93 -5.37
CA PHE A 286 -27.30 -6.73 -4.64
C PHE A 286 -28.79 -6.40 -4.76
N GLY A 287 -29.54 -7.13 -5.60
CA GLY A 287 -30.95 -6.86 -5.88
C GLY A 287 -31.15 -5.72 -6.88
N ILE A 288 -32.42 -5.39 -7.13
CA ILE A 288 -32.78 -4.18 -7.86
C ILE A 288 -32.84 -3.05 -6.83
N GLN A 289 -31.94 -2.08 -6.94
CA GLN A 289 -32.12 -0.82 -6.22
C GLN A 289 -33.26 -0.06 -6.89
N THR A 290 -34.49 -0.27 -6.41
CA THR A 290 -35.58 0.64 -6.71
C THR A 290 -35.24 1.96 -6.03
N ASN A 291 -34.82 2.95 -6.80
CA ASN A 291 -34.65 4.33 -6.33
C ASN A 291 -36.04 4.87 -5.99
N GLU A 292 -36.55 4.55 -4.80
CA GLU A 292 -37.70 5.24 -4.19
C GLU A 292 -37.24 6.49 -3.42
#